data_AF-A0A843GFJ7-F1
#
_entry.id   AF-A0A843GFJ7-F1
#
_cell.length_a   1.000
_cell.length_b   1.000
_cell.length_c   1.000
_cell.angle_alpha   90.00
_cell.angle_beta   90.00
_cell.angle_gamma   90.00
#
_symmetry.space_group_name_H-M   'P 1'
#
loop_
_entity.id
_entity.type
_entity.pdbx_description
1 polymer ?
#
loop_
_entity_poly.entity_id
_entity_poly.type
_entity_poly.pdbx_seq_one_letter_code
_entity_poly.pdbx_strand_id
1 'polypeptide(L)'
;MIKIRYGVFETNSSSVHSLILCSDEEYKAFALHQLYYNRWNDCFITYKEVHQEIIDLYNKDYSFFTEVWNEFISEEEESPSIQTFDALSLEQKEYFIYHALDGMICAPQDIFENEYYASFDDVYTTKSGEVVHAFGYYGQGY
;
A
#
# COMPACT_ATOMS: atom_id res chain seq x y z
N MET A 1 27.20 -11.90 -27.03
CA MET A 1 28.01 -11.99 -25.80
C MET A 1 27.26 -11.24 -24.72
N ILE A 2 26.62 -11.95 -23.79
CA ILE A 2 25.86 -11.33 -22.69
C ILE A 2 26.89 -10.88 -21.64
N LYS A 3 26.86 -9.59 -21.27
CA LYS A 3 27.64 -9.07 -20.15
C LYS A 3 26.71 -8.96 -18.95
N ILE A 4 26.89 -9.84 -17.97
CA ILE A 4 26.25 -9.71 -16.66
C ILE A 4 27.17 -8.85 -15.80
N ARG A 5 26.65 -7.76 -15.22
CA ARG A 5 27.40 -6.87 -14.32
C ARG A 5 26.91 -7.10 -12.89
N TYR A 6 27.82 -7.43 -11.98
CA TYR A 6 27.52 -7.54 -10.56
C TYR A 6 27.62 -6.17 -9.90
N GLY A 7 26.65 -5.82 -9.04
CA GLY A 7 26.66 -4.59 -8.24
C GLY A 7 26.28 -3.31 -8.99
N VAL A 8 25.59 -3.43 -10.13
CA VAL A 8 25.04 -2.28 -10.87
C VAL A 8 23.55 -2.17 -10.58
N PHE A 9 23.12 -1.07 -9.95
CA PHE A 9 21.71 -0.65 -9.99
C PHE A 9 21.44 -0.14 -11.41
N GLU A 10 20.81 -0.95 -12.24
CA GLU A 10 20.27 -0.50 -13.52
C GLU A 10 18.89 0.11 -13.27
N THR A 11 18.81 1.43 -13.23
CA THR A 11 17.54 2.12 -13.44
C THR A 11 17.20 2.00 -14.92
N ASN A 12 16.44 0.96 -15.30
CA ASN A 12 15.70 1.07 -16.54
C ASN A 12 14.62 2.15 -16.35
N SER A 13 14.22 2.84 -17.42
CA SER A 13 13.28 3.96 -17.33
C SER A 13 11.85 3.57 -16.90
N SER A 14 11.64 2.31 -16.49
CA SER A 14 10.40 1.75 -15.97
C SER A 14 10.58 0.97 -14.66
N SER A 15 11.67 1.23 -13.92
CA SER A 15 11.96 0.49 -12.69
C SER A 15 11.23 1.10 -11.50
N VAL A 16 10.25 0.37 -10.96
CA VAL A 16 9.51 0.74 -9.74
C VAL A 16 10.35 0.36 -8.52
N HIS A 17 10.90 1.35 -7.82
CA HIS A 17 11.61 1.12 -6.55
C HIS A 17 10.86 1.83 -5.42
N SER A 18 10.82 1.22 -4.24
CA SER A 18 10.34 1.88 -3.02
C SER A 18 11.29 1.63 -1.86
N LEU A 19 11.37 2.58 -0.95
CA LEU A 19 12.08 2.47 0.31
C LEU A 19 11.27 3.21 1.37
N ILE A 20 10.82 2.48 2.37
CA ILE A 20 10.16 3.01 3.56
C ILE A 20 11.12 2.81 4.73
N LEU A 21 11.36 3.90 5.46
CA LEU A 21 12.14 3.90 6.69
C LEU A 21 11.22 4.31 7.83
N CYS A 22 11.18 3.52 8.91
CA CYS A 22 10.32 3.84 10.03
C CYS A 22 10.85 3.30 11.36
N SER A 23 10.25 3.78 12.44
CA SER A 23 10.51 3.25 13.78
C SER A 23 9.98 1.82 13.93
N ASP A 24 10.51 1.10 14.92
CA ASP A 24 10.01 -0.23 15.30
C ASP A 24 8.53 -0.25 15.69
N GLU A 25 8.03 0.83 16.28
CA GLU A 25 6.61 0.96 16.65
C GLU A 25 5.73 1.12 15.40
N GLU A 26 6.12 1.97 14.46
CA GLU A 26 5.41 2.16 13.19
C GLU A 26 5.43 0.91 12.33
N TYR A 27 6.57 0.23 12.22
CA TYR A 27 6.69 -1.01 11.47
C TYR A 27 5.72 -2.08 12.00
N LYS A 28 5.68 -2.26 13.33
CA LYS A 28 4.76 -3.22 13.96
C LYS A 28 3.30 -2.84 13.76
N ALA A 29 2.96 -1.57 13.92
CA ALA A 29 1.60 -1.09 13.70
C ALA A 29 1.18 -1.24 12.23
N PHE A 30 2.09 -0.98 11.28
CA PHE A 30 1.88 -1.23 9.87
C PHE A 30 1.65 -2.72 9.62
N ALA A 31 2.58 -3.60 10.00
CA ALA A 31 2.47 -5.06 9.81
C ALA A 31 1.22 -5.70 10.47
N LEU A 32 0.61 -5.04 11.46
CA LEU A 32 -0.64 -5.44 12.11
C LEU A 32 -1.91 -4.79 11.51
N HIS A 33 -1.81 -4.17 10.33
CA HIS A 33 -2.90 -3.46 9.64
C HIS A 33 -3.51 -2.31 10.45
N GLN A 34 -2.75 -1.71 11.38
CA GLN A 34 -3.18 -0.57 12.18
C GLN A 34 -2.81 0.77 11.52
N LEU A 35 -1.77 0.76 10.69
CA LEU A 35 -1.35 1.89 9.86
C LEU A 35 -1.35 1.47 8.39
N TYR A 36 -1.49 2.47 7.54
CA TYR A 36 -1.36 2.39 6.09
C TYR A 36 -0.28 3.37 5.64
N TYR A 37 0.40 3.09 4.54
CA TYR A 37 1.41 3.99 4.00
C TYR A 37 0.84 4.84 2.86
N ASN A 38 0.88 6.16 3.01
CA ASN A 38 0.53 7.10 1.94
C ASN A 38 1.75 7.38 1.06
N ARG A 39 1.77 6.79 -0.13
CA ARG A 39 2.86 6.89 -1.12
C ARG A 39 3.04 8.27 -1.72
N TRP A 40 2.03 9.14 -1.65
CA TRP A 40 2.14 10.49 -2.22
C TRP A 40 2.59 11.53 -1.20
N ASN A 41 2.42 11.24 0.10
CA ASN A 41 2.80 12.12 1.20
C ASN A 41 3.97 11.58 2.04
N ASP A 42 4.49 10.40 1.69
CA ASP A 42 5.60 9.71 2.37
C ASP A 42 5.39 9.54 3.89
N CYS A 43 4.18 9.18 4.31
CA CYS A 43 3.84 9.05 5.73
C CYS A 43 2.92 7.88 6.05
N PHE A 44 2.96 7.42 7.31
CA PHE A 44 1.92 6.54 7.83
C PHE A 44 0.68 7.31 8.22
N ILE A 45 -0.47 6.73 7.92
CA ILE A 45 -1.78 7.22 8.30
C ILE A 45 -2.60 6.12 8.94
N THR A 46 -3.53 6.51 9.80
CA THR A 46 -4.43 5.60 10.51
C THR A 46 -5.59 5.17 9.61
N TYR A 47 -6.25 4.07 9.97
CA TYR A 47 -7.51 3.68 9.31
C TYR A 47 -8.56 4.81 9.32
N LYS A 48 -8.61 5.63 10.38
CA LYS A 48 -9.55 6.75 10.46
C LYS A 48 -9.30 7.78 9.36
N GLU A 49 -8.04 8.06 9.05
CA GLU A 49 -7.66 9.00 7.98
C GLU A 49 -7.95 8.39 6.62
N VAL A 50 -7.61 7.12 6.39
CA VAL A 50 -7.97 6.39 5.16
C VAL A 50 -9.49 6.39 4.93
N HIS A 51 -10.26 6.12 5.98
CA HIS A 51 -11.72 6.10 5.90
C HIS A 51 -12.28 7.48 5.53
N GLN A 52 -11.64 8.57 5.99
CA GLN A 52 -12.02 9.92 5.59
C GLN A 52 -11.75 10.17 4.10
N GLU A 53 -10.62 9.71 3.55
CA GLU A 53 -10.33 9.79 2.10
C GLU A 53 -11.40 9.05 1.28
N ILE A 54 -11.86 7.89 1.75
CA ILE A 54 -12.95 7.12 1.12
C ILE A 54 -14.28 7.88 1.16
N ILE A 55 -14.63 8.49 2.30
CA ILE A 55 -15.81 9.34 2.42
C ILE A 55 -15.73 10.54 1.48
N ASP A 56 -14.56 11.17 1.40
CA ASP A 56 -14.33 12.34 0.57
C ASP A 56 -14.43 11.97 -0.92
N LEU A 57 -13.89 10.81 -1.32
CA LEU A 57 -14.05 10.25 -2.66
C LEU A 57 -15.53 10.01 -2.99
N TYR A 58 -16.25 9.31 -2.11
CA TYR A 58 -17.68 9.02 -2.26
C TYR A 58 -18.51 10.29 -2.48
N ASN A 59 -18.23 11.35 -1.71
CA ASN A 59 -18.98 12.61 -1.80
C ASN A 59 -18.57 13.46 -3.01
N LYS A 60 -17.30 13.40 -3.42
CA LYS A 60 -16.75 14.21 -4.51
C LYS A 60 -17.04 13.63 -5.88
N ASP A 61 -16.93 12.31 -6.02
CA ASP A 61 -17.09 11.58 -7.28
C ASP A 61 -17.75 10.21 -7.05
N TYR A 62 -19.05 10.25 -6.73
CA TYR A 62 -19.86 9.05 -6.52
C TYR A 62 -19.88 8.12 -7.75
N SER A 63 -19.78 8.68 -8.96
CA SER A 63 -19.70 7.89 -10.20
C SER A 63 -18.47 7.01 -10.25
N PHE A 64 -17.29 7.59 -10.01
CA PHE A 64 -16.03 6.86 -9.95
C PHE A 64 -16.02 5.85 -8.80
N PHE A 65 -16.49 6.25 -7.61
CA PHE A 65 -16.63 5.33 -6.48
C PHE A 65 -17.46 4.08 -6.85
N THR A 66 -18.59 4.30 -7.53
CA THR A 66 -19.49 3.23 -7.97
C THR A 66 -18.85 2.35 -9.04
N GLU A 67 -18.07 2.94 -9.96
CA GLU A 67 -17.33 2.20 -10.99
C GLU A 67 -16.34 1.23 -10.36
N VAL A 68 -15.48 1.72 -9.46
CA VAL A 68 -14.51 0.90 -8.72
C VAL A 68 -15.22 -0.17 -7.88
N TRP A 69 -16.32 0.18 -7.21
CA TRP A 69 -17.12 -0.77 -6.44
C TRP A 69 -17.61 -1.93 -7.30
N ASN A 70 -18.20 -1.62 -8.45
CA ASN A 70 -18.74 -2.64 -9.35
C ASN A 70 -17.65 -3.50 -9.98
N GLU A 71 -16.45 -2.96 -10.21
CA GLU A 71 -15.34 -3.72 -10.78
C GLU A 71 -14.71 -4.69 -9.76
N PHE A 72 -14.56 -4.26 -8.51
CA PHE A 72 -13.68 -4.94 -7.55
C PHE A 72 -14.37 -5.59 -6.35
N ILE A 73 -15.65 -5.30 -6.09
CA ILE A 73 -16.40 -5.87 -4.95
C ILE A 73 -17.51 -6.82 -5.38
N SER A 74 -18.09 -6.67 -6.57
CA SER A 74 -19.48 -7.10 -6.84
C SER A 74 -19.84 -8.54 -6.48
N GLU A 75 -20.82 -8.69 -5.58
CA GLU A 75 -21.97 -9.59 -5.77
C GLU A 75 -23.18 -8.69 -6.09
N GLU A 76 -23.95 -9.02 -7.14
CA GLU A 76 -24.92 -8.17 -7.86
C GLU A 76 -26.03 -7.45 -7.05
N GLU A 77 -26.09 -7.54 -5.72
CA GLU A 77 -27.28 -7.18 -4.94
C GLU A 77 -27.20 -5.91 -4.05
N GLU A 78 -26.01 -5.37 -3.73
CA GLU A 78 -25.91 -4.19 -2.83
C GLU A 78 -25.43 -2.92 -3.52
N SER A 79 -26.25 -1.85 -3.40
CA SER A 79 -25.89 -0.51 -3.85
C SER A 79 -24.67 0.03 -3.07
N PRO A 80 -23.68 0.62 -3.73
CA PRO A 80 -22.50 1.19 -3.07
C PRO A 80 -22.87 2.32 -2.11
N SER A 81 -22.38 2.20 -0.87
CA SER A 81 -22.50 3.20 0.20
C SER A 81 -21.32 3.10 1.16
N ILE A 82 -21.14 4.11 2.02
CA ILE A 82 -20.15 4.04 3.11
C ILE A 82 -20.50 2.91 4.08
N GLN A 83 -21.79 2.65 4.33
CA GLN A 83 -22.22 1.57 5.22
C GLN A 83 -21.86 0.19 4.66
N THR A 84 -22.04 -0.02 3.36
CA THR A 84 -21.66 -1.28 2.70
C THR A 84 -20.15 -1.42 2.67
N PHE A 85 -19.40 -0.34 2.42
CA PHE A 85 -17.93 -0.33 2.56
C PHE A 85 -17.50 -0.75 3.97
N ASP A 86 -18.10 -0.17 5.01
CA ASP A 86 -17.78 -0.49 6.41
C ASP A 86 -18.08 -1.96 6.78
N ALA A 87 -19.02 -2.60 6.09
CA ALA A 87 -19.39 -4.00 6.30
C ALA A 87 -18.45 -5.00 5.62
N LEU A 88 -17.58 -4.56 4.70
CA LEU A 88 -16.62 -5.42 4.01
C LEU A 88 -15.61 -6.06 4.98
N SER A 89 -15.12 -7.24 4.61
CA SER A 89 -13.94 -7.84 5.27
C SER A 89 -12.70 -6.95 5.12
N LEU A 90 -11.70 -7.14 5.98
CA LEU A 90 -10.45 -6.35 5.92
C LEU A 90 -9.79 -6.44 4.53
N GLU A 91 -9.65 -7.66 4.00
CA GLU A 91 -9.07 -7.92 2.67
C GLU A 91 -9.82 -7.16 1.56
N GLN A 92 -11.16 -7.22 1.56
CA GLN A 92 -11.99 -6.49 0.60
C GLN A 92 -11.86 -4.97 0.74
N LYS A 93 -11.77 -4.44 1.98
CA LYS A 93 -11.56 -3.01 2.21
C LYS A 93 -10.23 -2.56 1.67
N GLU A 94 -9.16 -3.28 1.98
CA GLU A 94 -7.81 -2.91 1.57
C GLU A 94 -7.66 -2.98 0.05
N TYR A 95 -8.23 -4.02 -0.57
CA TYR A 95 -8.29 -4.12 -2.03
C TYR A 95 -9.09 -2.97 -2.65
N PHE A 96 -10.27 -2.65 -2.11
CA PHE A 96 -11.04 -1.50 -2.57
C PHE A 96 -10.28 -0.19 -2.40
N ILE A 97 -9.66 0.06 -1.23
CA ILE A 97 -8.87 1.25 -0.93
C ILE A 97 -7.74 1.41 -1.95
N TYR A 98 -7.00 0.33 -2.24
CA TYR A 98 -5.93 0.34 -3.22
C TYR A 98 -6.42 0.83 -4.58
N HIS A 99 -7.54 0.30 -5.08
CA HIS A 99 -8.07 0.71 -6.39
C HIS A 99 -8.76 2.08 -6.38
N ALA A 100 -9.57 2.36 -5.36
CA ALA A 100 -10.33 3.59 -5.21
C ALA A 100 -9.42 4.82 -5.04
N LEU A 101 -8.26 4.63 -4.41
CA LEU A 101 -7.27 5.69 -4.21
C LEU A 101 -6.07 5.57 -5.16
N ASP A 102 -6.20 4.82 -6.27
CA ASP A 102 -5.18 4.69 -7.33
C ASP A 102 -3.78 4.32 -6.79
N GLY A 103 -3.76 3.40 -5.82
CA GLY A 103 -2.58 2.98 -5.13
C GLY A 103 -1.94 4.07 -4.24
N MET A 104 -2.56 5.24 -4.03
CA MET A 104 -2.02 6.24 -3.10
C MET A 104 -1.75 5.65 -1.72
N ILE A 105 -2.66 4.79 -1.25
CA ILE A 105 -2.60 4.16 0.06
C ILE A 105 -2.23 2.69 -0.09
N CYS A 106 -1.23 2.25 0.65
CA CYS A 106 -0.78 0.85 0.71
C CYS A 106 -1.08 0.22 2.06
N ALA A 107 -1.62 -0.99 2.01
CA ALA A 107 -1.69 -1.94 3.11
C ALA A 107 -0.40 -2.78 3.19
N PRO A 108 -0.19 -3.54 4.27
CA PRO A 108 0.95 -4.44 4.42
C PRO A 108 1.08 -5.45 3.29
N GLN A 109 -0.02 -6.07 2.84
CA GLN A 109 0.04 -7.06 1.75
C GLN A 109 0.55 -6.45 0.44
N ASP A 110 0.26 -5.17 0.19
CA ASP A 110 0.75 -4.50 -1.01
C ASP A 110 2.27 -4.51 -1.05
N ILE A 111 2.93 -4.54 0.12
CA ILE A 111 4.38 -4.47 0.31
C ILE A 111 5.02 -5.83 0.54
N PHE A 112 4.52 -6.62 1.49
CA PHE A 112 5.16 -7.86 1.91
C PHE A 112 4.73 -9.07 1.09
N GLU A 113 3.57 -9.02 0.45
CA GLU A 113 2.98 -10.15 -0.29
C GLU A 113 2.90 -9.90 -1.80
N ASN A 114 3.61 -8.89 -2.29
CA ASN A 114 3.58 -8.51 -3.69
C ASN A 114 4.41 -9.45 -4.57
N GLU A 115 3.74 -10.29 -5.35
CA GLU A 115 4.43 -11.22 -6.26
C GLU A 115 5.04 -10.54 -7.50
N TYR A 116 4.67 -9.29 -7.81
CA TYR A 116 5.19 -8.57 -8.98
C TYR A 116 6.56 -7.94 -8.75
N TYR A 117 6.93 -7.70 -7.49
CA TYR A 117 8.14 -6.97 -7.15
C TYR A 117 9.04 -7.78 -6.22
N ALA A 118 10.36 -7.69 -6.44
CA ALA A 118 11.33 -8.22 -5.50
C ALA A 118 11.38 -7.30 -4.27
N SER A 119 10.83 -7.76 -3.14
CA SER A 119 10.79 -7.01 -1.88
C SER A 119 12.05 -7.17 -1.05
N PHE A 120 12.23 -6.27 -0.09
CA PHE A 120 13.22 -6.39 0.99
C PHE A 120 12.63 -5.90 2.30
N ASP A 121 13.19 -6.43 3.38
CA ASP A 121 12.88 -6.06 4.76
C ASP A 121 14.13 -6.26 5.60
N ASP A 122 14.69 -5.15 6.09
CA ASP A 122 15.94 -5.13 6.85
C ASP A 122 15.80 -4.22 8.08
N VAL A 123 16.60 -4.51 9.10
CA VAL A 123 16.55 -3.82 10.38
C VAL A 123 17.93 -3.32 10.78
N TYR A 124 17.98 -2.06 11.21
CA TYR A 124 19.20 -1.44 11.69
C TYR A 124 19.00 -0.86 13.09
N THR A 125 19.91 -1.20 14.01
CA THR A 125 19.96 -0.55 15.33
C THR A 125 21.02 0.55 15.33
N THR A 126 20.60 1.78 15.60
CA THR A 126 21.49 2.94 15.67
C THR A 126 22.46 2.82 16.85
N LYS A 127 23.53 3.62 16.85
CA LYS A 127 24.46 3.69 17.99
C LYS A 127 23.79 4.16 19.29
N SER A 128 22.68 4.91 19.18
CA SER A 128 21.82 5.34 20.28
C SER A 128 20.88 4.24 20.77
N GLY A 129 20.74 3.13 20.04
CA GLY A 129 19.86 2.01 20.38
C GLY A 129 18.46 2.07 19.76
N GLU A 130 18.20 3.03 18.87
CA GLU A 130 16.93 3.11 18.14
C GLU A 130 16.90 2.03 17.07
N VAL A 131 15.76 1.35 16.94
CA VAL A 131 15.54 0.34 15.89
C VAL A 131 14.82 1.01 14.74
N VAL A 132 15.44 0.94 13.56
CA VAL A 132 14.92 1.47 12.29
C VAL A 132 14.69 0.29 11.36
N HIS A 133 13.48 0.20 10.82
CA HIS A 133 13.13 -0.76 9.78
C HIS A 133 13.23 -0.10 8.42
N ALA A 134 13.77 -0.83 7.45
CA ALA A 134 13.95 -0.43 6.07
C ALA A 134 13.36 -1.51 5.15
N PHE A 135 12.26 -1.19 4.49
CA PHE A 135 11.54 -2.17 3.68
C PHE A 135 10.93 -1.52 2.42
N GLY A 136 10.57 -2.34 1.43
CA GLY A 136 10.04 -1.87 0.15
C GLY A 136 10.34 -2.85 -0.97
N TYR A 137 10.50 -2.35 -2.19
CA TYR A 137 10.86 -3.18 -3.35
C TYR A 137 12.03 -2.62 -4.16
N TYR A 138 12.82 -3.54 -4.70
CA TYR A 138 13.93 -3.25 -5.60
C TYR A 138 13.52 -3.03 -7.05
N GLY A 139 12.31 -3.42 -7.47
CA GLY A 139 11.97 -3.51 -8.89
C GLY A 139 11.05 -4.68 -9.21
N GLN A 140 10.61 -4.76 -10.48
CA GLN A 140 9.88 -5.93 -10.97
C GLN A 140 10.71 -7.20 -10.79
N GLY A 141 10.10 -8.23 -10.17
CA GLY A 141 10.68 -9.56 -10.09
C GLY A 141 10.52 -10.28 -11.43
N TYR A 142 11.63 -10.66 -12.07
CA TYR A 142 11.65 -11.53 -13.25
C TYR A 142 12.18 -12.92 -12.87
#